data_AF-A0A519RY96-F1
#
_entry.id   AF-A0A519RY96-F1
#
_cell.length_a   1.000
_cell.length_b   1.000
_cell.length_c   1.000
_cell.angle_alpha   90.00
_cell.angle_beta   90.00
_cell.angle_gamma   90.00
#
_symmetry.space_group_name_H-M   'P 1'
#
loop_
_entity.id
_entity.type
_entity.pdbx_description
1 polymer ?
#
loop_
_entity_poly.entity_id
_entity_poly.type
_entity_poly.pdbx_seq_one_letter_code
_entity_poly.pdbx_strand_id
1 'polypeptide(L)'
;MKILLVFLTFLFVDFPNSFHQDTPLKLDKVGNIIGLPKQYGPAKFDLAAKRLRIRDREVVFPKCLQYYFEQHQNPKVYLSASWYHEKGILPYYLNFRIVDKRVNYEYGMLINLETLELIEVSKSTIEGNTIYSPNVELGEKCLAAYQSAIKVVK
;
A
#
# COMPACT_ATOMS: atom_id res chain seq x y z
N MET A 1 19.70 37.94 40.65
CA MET A 1 19.88 37.21 39.37
C MET A 1 18.95 35.99 39.35
N LYS A 2 17.73 36.12 38.84
CA LYS A 2 16.70 35.05 38.82
C LYS A 2 16.12 34.82 37.41
N ILE A 3 16.95 34.93 36.37
CA ILE A 3 16.50 34.84 34.96
C ILE A 3 17.14 33.64 34.23
N LEU A 4 18.01 32.86 34.88
CA LEU A 4 18.77 31.80 34.20
C LEU A 4 18.11 30.41 34.19
N LEU A 5 16.83 30.29 34.56
CA LEU A 5 16.13 29.00 34.68
C LEU A 5 15.02 28.77 33.63
N VAL A 6 14.73 29.77 32.78
CA VAL A 6 13.66 29.64 31.77
C VAL A 6 14.20 29.05 30.45
N PHE A 7 15.50 29.17 30.16
CA PHE A 7 16.07 28.71 28.89
C PHE A 7 16.28 27.20 28.76
N LEU A 8 16.22 26.43 29.85
CA LEU A 8 16.42 24.97 29.80
C LEU A 8 15.16 24.16 29.45
N THR A 9 13.98 24.80 29.42
CA THR A 9 12.70 24.11 29.18
C THR A 9 12.32 24.00 27.70
N PHE A 10 13.05 24.65 26.79
CA PHE A 10 12.78 24.64 25.35
C PHE A 10 13.60 23.62 24.53
N LEU A 11 14.43 22.79 25.17
CA LEU A 11 15.33 21.86 24.46
C LEU A 11 14.77 20.45 24.24
N PHE A 12 13.51 20.18 24.58
CA PHE A 12 12.84 18.90 24.33
C PHE A 12 11.61 19.05 23.43
N VAL A 13 11.71 19.86 22.38
CA VAL A 13 10.76 19.76 21.27
C VAL A 13 11.25 18.60 20.38
N ASP A 14 11.00 17.37 20.84
CA ASP A 14 11.09 16.20 19.99
C ASP A 14 10.02 16.34 18.90
N PHE A 15 10.38 16.99 17.80
CA PHE A 15 9.58 16.87 16.59
C PHE A 15 9.54 15.38 16.25
N PRO A 16 8.35 14.74 16.14
CA PRO A 16 8.30 13.39 15.65
C PRO A 16 8.88 13.44 14.23
N ASN A 17 10.11 12.92 14.10
CA ASN A 17 10.63 12.53 12.81
C ASN A 17 9.71 11.40 12.36
N SER A 18 8.60 11.77 11.71
CA SER A 18 7.72 10.88 10.98
C SER A 18 8.53 10.31 9.81
N PHE A 19 9.47 9.44 10.12
CA PHE A 19 10.11 8.60 9.12
C PHE A 19 8.97 7.83 8.46
N HIS A 20 8.77 8.08 7.16
CA HIS A 20 7.82 7.37 6.33
C HIS A 20 8.19 5.88 6.37
N GLN A 21 7.58 5.15 7.29
CA GLN A 21 7.81 3.73 7.41
C GLN A 21 6.52 2.99 7.11
N ASP A 22 6.55 2.32 5.97
CA ASP A 22 5.62 1.27 5.63
C ASP A 22 5.58 0.23 6.75
N THR A 23 4.40 0.07 7.35
CA THR A 23 4.17 -0.97 8.35
C THR A 23 3.87 -2.29 7.63
N PRO A 24 4.69 -3.34 7.78
CA PRO A 24 4.41 -4.64 7.18
C PRO A 24 3.13 -5.23 7.76
N LEU A 25 2.28 -5.78 6.89
CA LEU A 25 1.03 -6.42 7.24
C LEU A 25 1.12 -7.93 7.05
N LYS A 26 0.27 -8.67 7.74
CA LYS A 26 0.17 -10.14 7.60
C LYS A 26 -1.15 -10.51 6.95
N LEU A 27 -1.11 -11.48 6.03
CA LEU A 27 -2.30 -12.17 5.55
C LEU A 27 -2.44 -13.48 6.32
N ASP A 28 -3.59 -13.69 6.95
CA ASP A 28 -3.88 -14.99 7.56
C ASP A 28 -4.39 -16.01 6.51
N LYS A 29 -4.66 -17.25 6.95
CA LYS A 29 -5.05 -18.35 6.06
C LYS A 29 -6.39 -18.14 5.34
N VAL A 30 -7.24 -17.24 5.82
CA VAL A 30 -8.55 -16.93 5.20
C VAL A 30 -8.56 -15.55 4.53
N GLY A 31 -7.37 -14.94 4.38
CA GLY A 31 -7.18 -13.67 3.70
C GLY A 31 -7.46 -12.43 4.55
N ASN A 32 -7.59 -12.51 5.88
CA ASN A 32 -7.66 -11.30 6.70
C ASN A 32 -6.32 -10.58 6.67
N ILE A 33 -6.37 -9.24 6.51
CA ILE A 33 -5.22 -8.36 6.61
C ILE A 33 -5.08 -7.95 8.08
N ILE A 34 -4.01 -8.40 8.72
CA ILE A 34 -3.70 -8.16 10.13
C ILE A 34 -2.60 -7.10 10.23
N GLY A 35 -2.78 -6.14 11.13
CA GLY A 35 -1.81 -5.07 11.42
C GLY A 35 -2.32 -3.66 11.09
N LEU A 36 -3.42 -3.53 10.34
CA LEU A 36 -4.06 -2.24 10.10
C LEU A 36 -4.77 -1.73 11.36
N PRO A 37 -4.84 -0.40 11.57
CA PRO A 37 -5.68 0.20 12.60
C PRO A 37 -7.14 -0.25 12.51
N LYS A 38 -7.82 -0.35 13.65
CA LYS A 38 -9.21 -0.83 13.75
C LYS A 38 -10.18 -0.10 12.83
N GLN A 39 -9.96 1.19 12.56
CA GLN A 39 -10.82 2.01 11.69
C GLN A 39 -10.85 1.57 10.22
N TYR A 40 -9.85 0.79 9.77
CA TYR A 40 -9.82 0.18 8.43
C TYR A 40 -10.38 -1.25 8.42
N GLY A 41 -10.81 -1.76 9.58
CA GLY A 41 -11.46 -3.06 9.70
C GLY A 41 -12.92 -3.01 9.25
N PRO A 42 -13.46 -4.11 8.68
CA PRO A 42 -12.76 -5.34 8.31
C PRO A 42 -11.84 -5.15 7.09
N ALA A 43 -10.67 -5.80 7.10
CA ALA A 43 -9.70 -5.75 6.00
C ALA A 43 -9.38 -7.17 5.52
N LYS A 44 -9.59 -7.45 4.23
CA LYS A 44 -9.39 -8.76 3.61
C LYS A 44 -8.82 -8.65 2.21
N PHE A 45 -7.95 -9.59 1.85
CA PHE A 45 -7.53 -9.82 0.48
C PHE A 45 -7.71 -11.30 0.12
N ASP A 46 -8.61 -11.55 -0.83
CA ASP A 46 -8.79 -12.85 -1.45
C ASP A 46 -7.89 -12.93 -2.68
N LEU A 47 -6.80 -13.70 -2.58
CA LEU A 47 -5.83 -13.87 -3.65
C LEU A 47 -6.40 -14.68 -4.84
N ALA A 48 -7.36 -15.57 -4.62
CA ALA A 48 -7.95 -16.36 -5.71
C ALA A 48 -8.91 -15.50 -6.53
N ALA A 49 -9.78 -14.75 -5.86
CA ALA A 49 -10.72 -13.85 -6.50
C ALA A 49 -10.10 -12.51 -6.93
N LYS A 50 -8.85 -12.23 -6.51
CA LYS A 50 -8.20 -10.90 -6.61
C LYS A 50 -9.17 -9.83 -6.11
N ARG A 51 -9.65 -9.99 -4.87
CA ARG A 51 -10.62 -9.08 -4.25
C ARG A 51 -10.04 -8.48 -2.99
N LEU A 52 -9.95 -7.17 -2.95
CA LEU A 52 -9.57 -6.40 -1.76
C LEU A 52 -10.83 -5.81 -1.13
N ARG A 53 -10.98 -5.97 0.18
CA ARG A 53 -11.99 -5.28 0.99
C ARG A 53 -11.28 -4.53 2.12
N ILE A 54 -11.63 -3.27 2.28
CA ILE A 54 -11.23 -2.44 3.43
C ILE A 54 -12.49 -1.71 3.92
N ARG A 55 -12.83 -1.88 5.20
CA ARG A 55 -14.04 -1.36 5.81
C ARG A 55 -15.31 -1.75 5.02
N ASP A 56 -16.00 -0.76 4.50
CA ASP A 56 -17.26 -0.81 3.75
C ASP A 56 -17.02 -0.75 2.24
N ARG A 57 -15.77 -0.88 1.77
CA ARG A 57 -15.42 -0.82 0.35
C ARG A 57 -14.76 -2.10 -0.11
N GLU A 58 -15.04 -2.45 -1.35
CA GLU A 58 -14.37 -3.55 -2.02
C GLU A 58 -14.02 -3.20 -3.46
N VAL A 59 -13.01 -3.88 -3.98
CA VAL A 59 -12.69 -3.90 -5.40
C VAL A 59 -12.29 -5.31 -5.79
N VAL A 60 -12.86 -5.79 -6.90
CA VAL A 60 -12.32 -6.96 -7.61
C VAL A 60 -11.42 -6.41 -8.70
N PHE A 61 -10.12 -6.73 -8.65
CA PHE A 61 -9.16 -6.18 -9.60
C PHE A 61 -9.57 -6.60 -11.03
N PRO A 62 -9.62 -5.66 -12.01
CA PRO A 62 -9.93 -6.00 -13.40
C PRO A 62 -8.80 -6.81 -14.02
N LYS A 63 -9.09 -7.55 -15.10
CA LYS A 63 -8.13 -8.44 -15.78
C LYS A 63 -6.76 -7.79 -16.06
N CYS A 64 -6.75 -6.52 -16.46
CA CYS A 64 -5.52 -5.78 -16.73
C CYS A 64 -4.60 -5.63 -15.50
N LEU A 65 -5.14 -5.64 -14.28
CA LEU A 65 -4.35 -5.66 -13.04
C LEU A 65 -4.15 -7.07 -12.49
N GLN A 66 -5.10 -7.99 -12.74
CA GLN A 66 -4.94 -9.40 -12.37
C GLN A 66 -3.67 -9.99 -12.99
N TYR A 67 -3.35 -9.56 -14.21
CA TYR A 67 -2.09 -9.83 -14.91
C TYR A 67 -0.87 -9.80 -13.97
N TYR A 68 -0.71 -8.76 -13.15
CA TYR A 68 0.48 -8.60 -12.30
C TYR A 68 0.60 -9.66 -11.20
N PHE A 69 -0.51 -10.25 -10.77
CA PHE A 69 -0.51 -11.36 -9.82
C PHE A 69 -0.25 -12.71 -10.48
N GLU A 70 -0.37 -12.80 -11.81
CA GLU A 70 -0.33 -14.04 -12.59
C GLU A 70 0.91 -14.15 -13.47
N GLN A 71 1.63 -13.04 -13.70
CA GLN A 71 2.85 -13.03 -14.51
C GLN A 71 3.97 -13.89 -13.95
N HIS A 72 4.07 -13.94 -12.63
CA HIS A 72 5.05 -14.77 -11.98
C HIS A 72 4.55 -16.21 -11.88
N GLN A 73 5.46 -17.16 -12.07
CA GLN A 73 5.14 -18.59 -11.95
C GLN A 73 4.88 -19.00 -10.48
N ASN A 74 5.49 -18.33 -9.50
CA ASN A 74 5.27 -18.57 -8.06
C ASN A 74 5.22 -17.24 -7.30
N PRO A 75 4.14 -16.45 -7.50
CA PRO A 75 4.01 -15.12 -6.94
C PRO A 75 3.85 -15.21 -5.42
N LYS A 76 4.61 -14.38 -4.71
CA LYS A 76 4.36 -14.05 -3.30
C LYS A 76 3.85 -12.63 -3.21
N VAL A 77 2.75 -12.45 -2.48
CA VAL A 77 2.17 -11.12 -2.23
C VAL A 77 2.55 -10.70 -0.82
N TYR A 78 3.22 -9.56 -0.72
CA TYR A 78 3.51 -8.88 0.53
C TYR A 78 2.68 -7.61 0.60
N LEU A 79 2.17 -7.32 1.79
CA LEU A 79 1.41 -6.11 2.07
C LEU A 79 2.15 -5.26 3.07
N SER A 80 2.19 -3.96 2.81
CA SER A 80 2.54 -2.93 3.80
C SER A 80 1.57 -1.77 3.69
N ALA A 81 1.54 -0.90 4.68
CA ALA A 81 0.71 0.30 4.63
C ALA A 81 1.32 1.44 5.44
N SER A 82 0.96 2.68 5.08
CA SER A 82 1.34 3.88 5.83
C SER A 82 0.12 4.74 6.12
N TRP A 83 0.00 5.17 7.38
CA TRP A 83 -1.12 5.98 7.89
C TRP A 83 -0.70 7.01 8.95
N TYR A 84 0.58 7.36 9.01
CA TYR A 84 1.15 8.28 10.01
C TYR A 84 1.67 9.60 9.43
N HIS A 85 1.52 9.81 8.12
CA HIS A 85 1.99 11.01 7.40
C HIS A 85 0.85 12.02 7.14
N GLU A 86 1.21 13.22 6.69
CA GLU A 86 0.20 14.19 6.27
C GLU A 86 -0.43 13.79 4.93
N LYS A 87 -1.77 13.69 4.90
CA LYS A 87 -2.53 13.23 3.73
C LYS A 87 -2.41 14.15 2.50
N GLY A 88 -2.02 15.42 2.70
CA GLY A 88 -1.92 16.41 1.63
C GLY A 88 -0.82 16.10 0.61
N ILE A 89 0.18 15.30 0.99
CA ILE A 89 1.27 14.87 0.10
C ILE A 89 0.91 13.56 -0.59
N LEU A 90 0.42 12.59 0.19
CA LEU A 90 0.01 11.27 -0.27
C LEU A 90 -1.10 10.77 0.65
N PRO A 91 -2.20 10.20 0.15
CA PRO A 91 -3.22 9.62 1.03
C PRO A 91 -2.62 8.47 1.84
N TYR A 92 -3.34 8.04 2.88
CA TYR A 92 -3.01 6.77 3.52
C TYR A 92 -3.18 5.64 2.52
N TYR A 93 -2.23 4.72 2.50
CA TYR A 93 -2.15 3.74 1.42
C TYR A 93 -1.84 2.34 1.92
N LEU A 94 -2.28 1.38 1.13
CA LEU A 94 -1.94 -0.02 1.16
C LEU A 94 -1.04 -0.29 -0.05
N ASN A 95 0.13 -0.85 0.21
CA ASN A 95 1.11 -1.22 -0.78
C ASN A 95 1.09 -2.74 -0.98
N PHE A 96 0.93 -3.17 -2.22
CA PHE A 96 1.15 -4.55 -2.65
C PHE A 96 2.51 -4.66 -3.29
N ARG A 97 3.30 -5.63 -2.82
CA ARG A 97 4.51 -6.09 -3.53
C ARG A 97 4.30 -7.53 -3.97
N ILE A 98 4.37 -7.76 -5.28
CA ILE A 98 4.20 -9.07 -5.88
C ILE A 98 5.56 -9.50 -6.42
N VAL A 99 6.11 -10.57 -5.86
CA VAL A 99 7.50 -10.98 -6.04
C VAL A 99 7.59 -12.44 -6.44
N ASP A 100 8.51 -12.79 -7.34
CA ASP A 100 8.98 -14.16 -7.53
C ASP A 100 10.51 -14.19 -7.45
N LYS A 101 11.03 -15.01 -6.53
CA LYS A 101 12.47 -15.09 -6.24
C LYS A 101 13.32 -15.58 -7.42
N ARG A 102 12.70 -16.07 -8.50
CA ARG A 102 13.39 -16.57 -9.69
C ARG A 102 13.64 -15.50 -10.74
N VAL A 103 13.00 -14.34 -10.61
CA VAL A 103 13.20 -13.20 -11.51
C VAL A 103 13.71 -12.00 -10.71
N ASN A 104 14.37 -11.09 -11.39
CA ASN A 104 14.95 -9.90 -10.79
C ASN A 104 14.00 -8.69 -10.82
N TYR A 105 12.69 -8.91 -10.91
CA TYR A 105 11.72 -7.82 -10.88
C TYR A 105 10.49 -8.17 -10.04
N GLU A 106 9.83 -7.13 -9.54
CA GLU A 106 8.59 -7.21 -8.78
C GLU A 106 7.59 -6.14 -9.27
N TYR A 107 6.31 -6.39 -9.01
CA TYR A 107 5.26 -5.40 -9.26
C TYR A 107 4.81 -4.75 -7.95
N GLY A 108 4.69 -3.42 -7.98
CA GLY A 108 4.13 -2.60 -6.92
C GLY A 108 2.73 -2.13 -7.28
N MET A 109 1.80 -2.11 -6.32
CA MET A 109 0.54 -1.37 -6.45
C MET A 109 0.24 -0.60 -5.16
N LEU A 110 0.06 0.70 -5.30
CA LEU A 110 -0.26 1.60 -4.20
C LEU A 110 -1.75 1.97 -4.28
N ILE A 111 -2.50 1.69 -3.22
CA ILE A 111 -3.96 1.84 -3.19
C ILE A 111 -4.35 2.68 -1.98
N ASN A 112 -5.24 3.65 -2.18
CA ASN A 112 -5.75 4.48 -1.10
C ASN A 112 -6.54 3.63 -0.09
N LEU A 113 -6.15 3.68 1.19
CA LEU A 113 -6.79 2.90 2.27
C LEU A 113 -8.24 3.30 2.54
N GLU A 114 -8.64 4.53 2.20
CA GLU A 114 -9.95 5.09 2.52
C GLU A 114 -10.93 4.96 1.36
N THR A 115 -10.45 5.10 0.13
CA THR A 115 -11.29 5.12 -1.08
C THR A 115 -11.18 3.85 -1.92
N LEU A 116 -10.10 3.06 -1.73
CA LEU A 116 -9.64 1.99 -2.63
C LEU A 116 -9.25 2.45 -4.03
N GLU A 117 -9.09 3.75 -4.26
CA GLU A 117 -8.56 4.26 -5.54
C GLU A 117 -7.11 3.82 -5.74
N LEU A 118 -6.79 3.46 -6.97
CA LEU A 118 -5.44 3.11 -7.38
C LEU A 118 -4.62 4.40 -7.50
N ILE A 119 -3.54 4.48 -6.74
CA ILE A 119 -2.64 5.63 -6.74
C ILE A 119 -1.52 5.40 -7.77
N GLU A 120 -0.92 4.21 -7.73
CA GLU A 120 0.25 3.90 -8.55
C GLU A 120 0.33 2.40 -8.85
N VAL A 121 0.87 2.07 -10.02
CA VAL A 121 1.42 0.75 -10.34
C VAL A 121 2.86 0.96 -10.76
N SER A 122 3.77 0.12 -10.29
CA SER A 122 5.18 0.19 -10.66
C SER A 122 5.75 -1.19 -10.97
N LYS A 123 6.82 -1.23 -11.75
CA LYS A 123 7.62 -2.43 -11.98
C LYS A 123 9.04 -2.14 -11.51
N SER A 124 9.42 -2.75 -10.40
CA SER A 124 10.76 -2.57 -9.84
C SER A 124 11.69 -3.67 -10.36
N THR A 125 12.78 -3.30 -11.02
CA THR A 125 13.84 -4.23 -11.43
C THR A 125 15.05 -4.06 -10.52
N ILE A 126 15.66 -5.18 -10.12
CA ILE A 126 16.83 -5.25 -9.27
C ILE A 126 18.04 -5.59 -10.14
N GLU A 127 19.02 -4.70 -10.17
CA GLU A 127 20.27 -4.86 -10.91
C GLU A 127 21.45 -4.62 -9.95
N GLY A 128 22.03 -5.71 -9.44
CA GLY A 128 23.04 -5.64 -8.39
C GLY A 128 22.48 -5.01 -7.11
N ASN A 129 23.02 -3.85 -6.72
CA ASN A 129 22.57 -3.09 -5.55
C ASN A 129 21.59 -1.96 -5.90
N THR A 130 21.22 -1.82 -7.18
CA THR A 130 20.34 -0.76 -7.66
C THR A 130 18.93 -1.30 -7.87
N ILE A 131 17.94 -0.52 -7.44
CA ILE A 131 16.53 -0.78 -7.71
C ILE A 131 16.03 0.33 -8.62
N TYR A 132 15.49 -0.05 -9.78
CA TYR A 132 14.84 0.86 -10.71
C TYR A 132 13.34 0.61 -10.71
N SER A 133 12.55 1.60 -10.29
CA SER A 133 11.11 1.45 -10.03
C SER A 133 10.27 2.46 -10.83
N PRO A 134 10.25 2.39 -12.17
CA PRO A 134 9.37 3.23 -12.98
C PRO A 134 7.90 2.91 -12.73
N ASN A 135 7.09 3.96 -12.80
CA ASN A 135 5.64 3.82 -12.85
C ASN A 135 5.23 3.12 -14.16
N VAL A 136 4.23 2.24 -14.05
CA VAL A 136 3.60 1.59 -15.19
C VAL A 136 2.39 2.42 -15.59
N GLU A 137 2.44 3.01 -16.77
CA GLU A 137 1.30 3.70 -17.35
C GLU A 137 0.20 2.71 -17.72
N LEU A 138 -0.96 2.83 -17.07
CA LEU A 138 -2.14 2.04 -17.38
C LEU A 138 -2.96 2.75 -18.45
N GLY A 139 -3.39 2.02 -19.46
CA GLY A 139 -4.32 2.56 -20.45
C GLY A 139 -5.65 2.97 -19.82
N GLU A 140 -6.29 4.00 -20.38
CA GLU A 140 -7.55 4.59 -19.87
C GLU A 140 -8.64 3.54 -19.61
N LYS A 141 -8.75 2.53 -20.48
CA LYS A 141 -9.70 1.42 -20.33
C LYS A 141 -9.48 0.63 -19.04
N CYS A 142 -8.22 0.42 -18.63
CA CYS A 142 -7.89 -0.30 -17.41
C CYS A 142 -8.23 0.54 -16.17
N LEU A 143 -7.88 1.83 -16.19
CA LEU A 143 -8.20 2.78 -15.12
C LEU A 143 -9.73 2.89 -14.92
N ALA A 144 -10.48 3.07 -16.01
CA ALA A 144 -11.95 3.13 -15.97
C ALA A 144 -12.58 1.83 -15.46
N ALA A 145 -12.03 0.67 -15.85
CA ALA A 145 -12.48 -0.63 -15.36
C ALA A 145 -12.20 -0.81 -13.87
N TYR A 146 -11.04 -0.36 -13.38
CA TYR A 146 -10.71 -0.39 -11.96
C TYR A 146 -11.65 0.49 -11.15
N GLN A 147 -11.80 1.76 -11.56
CA GLN A 147 -12.65 2.71 -10.86
C GLN A 147 -14.11 2.25 -10.79
N SER A 148 -14.63 1.66 -11.87
CA SER A 148 -15.99 1.12 -11.93
C SER A 148 -16.17 -0.18 -11.12
N ALA A 149 -15.06 -0.86 -10.77
CA ALA A 149 -15.10 -2.08 -9.97
C ALA A 149 -15.15 -1.81 -8.45
N ILE A 150 -14.85 -0.58 -8.01
CA ILE A 150 -14.94 -0.20 -6.60
C ILE A 150 -16.42 -0.09 -6.20
N LYS A 151 -16.80 -0.79 -5.13
CA LYS A 151 -18.16 -0.83 -4.61
C LYS A 151 -18.19 -0.56 -3.12
N VAL A 152 -19.26 0.09 -2.67
CA VAL A 152 -19.59 0.16 -1.25
C VAL A 152 -20.41 -1.09 -0.89
N VAL A 153 -19.93 -1.84 0.10
CA VAL A 153 -20.57 -3.05 0.63
C VAL A 153 -21.02 -2.80 2.06
N LYS A 154 -22.28 -3.15 2.33
CA LYS A 154 -22.86 -3.11 3.67
C LYS A 154 -22.32 -4.24 4.55
#